data_AF-A0A1G1TAE9-F1
#
_entry.id   AF-A0A1G1TAE9-F1
#
_cell.length_a   1.000
_cell.length_b   1.000
_cell.length_c   1.000
_cell.angle_alpha   90.00
_cell.angle_beta   90.00
_cell.angle_gamma   90.00
#
_symmetry.space_group_name_H-M   'P 1'
#
loop_
_entity.id
_entity.type
_entity.pdbx_description
1 polymer ?
#
loop_
_entity_poly.entity_id
_entity_poly.type
_entity_poly.pdbx_seq_one_letter_code
_entity_poly.pdbx_strand_id
1 'polypeptide(L)'
;MLAGATGDLGFRIAQALLRRGAVVRALVRPGNTRPEVAKLRELGAEVVEVDLNSVTALTQACSDAACVVSALSGLRDVIVDGQKRLLDAAVAAGVPRFIPSDYSIRLVALNYQ
;
A
#
# COMPACT_ATOMS: atom_id res chain seq x y z
N MET A 1 4.35 -6.00 1.80
CA MET A 1 4.10 -5.04 0.71
C MET A 1 3.39 -3.81 1.27
N LEU A 2 3.69 -2.62 0.77
CA LEU A 2 3.17 -1.34 1.24
C LEU A 2 2.70 -0.47 0.06
N ALA A 3 1.43 -0.11 0.03
CA ALA A 3 0.88 0.90 -0.88
C ALA A 3 0.86 2.27 -0.21
N GLY A 4 1.04 3.34 -1.02
CA GLY A 4 1.07 4.71 -0.48
C GLY A 4 2.38 5.10 0.22
N ALA A 5 3.47 4.35 -0.03
CA ALA A 5 4.77 4.56 0.62
C ALA A 5 5.42 5.94 0.35
N THR A 6 4.94 6.68 -0.64
CA THR A 6 5.44 8.02 -1.03
C THR A 6 4.61 9.17 -0.41
N GLY A 7 3.60 8.86 0.40
CA GLY A 7 2.91 9.85 1.26
C GLY A 7 3.58 9.97 2.62
N ASP A 8 3.26 11.01 3.40
CA ASP A 8 3.91 11.26 4.70
C ASP A 8 3.82 10.06 5.66
N LEU A 9 2.62 9.52 5.88
CA LEU A 9 2.41 8.36 6.75
C LEU A 9 3.07 7.09 6.18
N GLY A 10 2.81 6.78 4.91
CA GLY A 10 3.37 5.58 4.27
C GLY A 10 4.89 5.57 4.28
N PHE A 11 5.52 6.73 4.09
CA PHE A 11 6.97 6.86 4.15
C PHE A 11 7.53 6.57 5.55
N ARG A 12 6.86 7.07 6.60
CA ARG A 12 7.22 6.77 8.00
C ARG A 12 7.04 5.29 8.33
N ILE A 13 5.97 4.66 7.83
CA ILE A 13 5.74 3.21 7.97
C ILE A 13 6.89 2.43 7.31
N ALA A 14 7.24 2.77 6.06
CA ALA A 14 8.34 2.13 5.34
C ALA A 14 9.66 2.21 6.13
N GLN A 15 10.02 3.41 6.61
CA GLN A 15 11.22 3.62 7.41
C GLN A 15 11.21 2.82 8.72
N ALA A 16 10.08 2.73 9.40
CA ALA A 16 9.97 1.97 10.65
C ALA A 16 10.11 0.46 10.41
N LEU A 17 9.53 -0.06 9.33
CA LEU A 17 9.62 -1.47 8.94
C LEU A 17 11.06 -1.84 8.54
N LEU A 18 11.70 -1.03 7.68
CA LEU A 18 13.08 -1.26 7.24
C LEU A 18 14.06 -1.23 8.42
N ARG A 19 13.93 -0.29 9.35
CA ARG A 19 14.76 -0.23 10.57
C ARG A 19 14.59 -1.46 11.48
N ARG A 20 13.46 -2.16 11.39
CA ARG A 20 13.20 -3.42 12.12
C ARG A 20 13.67 -4.66 11.34
N GLY A 21 14.33 -4.48 10.20
CA GLY A 21 14.82 -5.57 9.36
C GLY A 21 13.75 -6.24 8.50
N ALA A 22 12.56 -5.64 8.36
CA ALA A 22 11.53 -6.17 7.47
C ALA A 22 11.87 -5.86 6.01
N VAL A 23 11.59 -6.81 5.11
CA VAL A 23 11.67 -6.59 3.66
C VAL A 23 10.44 -5.79 3.22
N VAL A 24 10.67 -4.59 2.67
CA VAL A 24 9.60 -3.70 2.22
C VAL A 24 9.58 -3.63 0.70
N ARG A 25 8.51 -4.20 0.11
CA ARG A 25 8.08 -3.91 -1.26
C ARG A 25 7.12 -2.73 -1.26
N ALA A 26 7.56 -1.59 -1.80
CA ALA A 26 6.79 -0.34 -1.90
C ALA A 26 6.15 -0.23 -3.29
N LEU A 27 4.81 -0.23 -3.33
CA LEU A 27 4.06 0.02 -4.56
C LEU A 27 4.07 1.51 -4.87
N VAL A 28 4.48 1.85 -6.09
CA VAL A 28 4.41 3.21 -6.64
C VAL A 28 3.69 3.19 -7.98
N ARG A 29 3.04 4.30 -8.33
CA ARG A 29 2.44 4.44 -9.67
C ARG A 29 3.56 4.55 -10.72
N PRO A 30 3.35 4.00 -11.92
CA PRO A 30 4.29 4.18 -13.04
C PRO A 30 4.55 5.66 -13.31
N GLY A 31 5.80 6.02 -13.58
CA GLY A 31 6.20 7.40 -13.85
C GLY A 31 6.17 8.34 -12.65
N ASN A 32 6.10 7.81 -11.42
CA ASN A 32 6.20 8.65 -10.22
C ASN A 32 7.63 9.17 -10.01
N THR A 33 7.83 10.47 -10.24
CA THR A 33 9.12 11.16 -10.15
C THR A 33 9.39 11.81 -8.79
N ARG A 34 8.56 11.52 -7.79
CA ARG A 34 8.70 12.06 -6.44
C ARG A 34 10.06 11.69 -5.80
N PRO A 35 10.74 12.63 -5.12
CA PRO A 35 12.01 12.36 -4.42
C PRO A 35 11.92 11.19 -3.43
N GLU A 36 10.75 10.98 -2.83
CA GLU A 36 10.48 9.89 -1.89
C GLU A 36 10.72 8.51 -2.52
N VAL A 37 10.54 8.35 -3.83
CA VAL A 37 10.81 7.08 -4.53
C VAL A 37 12.30 6.75 -4.49
N ALA A 38 13.16 7.73 -4.78
CA ALA A 38 14.61 7.55 -4.69
C ALA A 38 15.03 7.24 -3.24
N LYS A 39 14.47 7.99 -2.28
CA LYS A 39 14.75 7.81 -0.86
C LYS A 39 14.33 6.44 -0.33
N LEU A 40 13.21 5.89 -0.80
CA LEU A 40 12.78 4.53 -0.47
C LEU A 40 13.82 3.50 -0.94
N ARG A 41 14.35 3.65 -2.16
CA ARG A 41 15.42 2.77 -2.67
C ARG A 41 16.70 2.87 -1.84
N GLU A 42 17.12 4.09 -1.49
CA GLU A 42 18.29 4.34 -0.63
C GLU A 42 18.16 3.68 0.75
N LEU A 43 16.93 3.62 1.28
CA LEU A 43 16.64 2.96 2.56
C LEU A 43 16.56 1.42 2.45
N GLY A 44 16.73 0.86 1.25
CA GLY A 44 16.67 -0.59 1.00
C GLY A 44 15.28 -1.14 0.72
N ALA A 45 14.29 -0.28 0.42
CA ALA A 45 13.00 -0.76 -0.07
C ALA A 45 13.11 -1.20 -1.54
N GLU A 46 12.46 -2.31 -1.86
CA GLU A 46 12.19 -2.69 -3.24
C GLU A 46 11.03 -1.83 -3.76
N VAL A 47 11.26 -1.05 -4.81
CA VAL A 47 10.22 -0.22 -5.42
C VAL A 47 9.64 -0.96 -6.61
N VAL A 48 8.34 -1.22 -6.57
CA VAL A 48 7.59 -1.91 -7.61
C VAL A 48 6.61 -0.93 -8.24
N GLU A 49 6.76 -0.69 -9.54
CA GLU A 49 5.84 0.17 -10.30
C GLU A 49 4.62 -0.64 -10.73
N VAL A 50 3.43 -0.24 -10.27
CA VAL A 50 2.18 -0.93 -10.56
C VAL A 50 1.06 0.08 -10.78
N ASP A 51 0.34 -0.07 -11.89
CA ASP A 51 -0.93 0.62 -12.08
C ASP A 51 -1.99 -0.02 -11.18
N LEU A 52 -2.53 0.77 -10.24
CA LEU A 52 -3.59 0.33 -9.33
C LEU A 52 -4.91 0.00 -10.04
N ASN A 53 -5.05 0.35 -11.32
CA ASN A 53 -6.20 -0.05 -12.14
C ASN A 53 -6.04 -1.46 -12.73
N SER A 54 -4.83 -2.02 -12.77
CA SER A 54 -4.57 -3.35 -13.30
C SER A 54 -4.61 -4.39 -12.19
N VAL A 55 -5.76 -5.07 -12.06
CA VAL A 55 -5.95 -6.14 -11.06
C VAL A 55 -4.91 -7.24 -11.24
N THR A 56 -4.63 -7.66 -12.47
CA THR A 56 -3.61 -8.69 -12.74
C THR A 56 -2.22 -8.28 -12.26
N ALA A 57 -1.79 -7.05 -12.56
CA ALA A 57 -0.48 -6.56 -12.13
C ALA A 57 -0.42 -6.40 -10.60
N LEU A 58 -1.52 -5.96 -9.98
CA LEU A 58 -1.64 -5.89 -8.53
C LEU A 58 -1.53 -7.28 -7.88
N THR A 59 -2.24 -8.29 -8.39
CA THR A 59 -2.19 -9.66 -7.86
C THR A 59 -0.77 -10.22 -7.96
N GLN A 60 -0.11 -10.03 -9.10
CA GLN A 60 1.29 -10.44 -9.28
C GLN A 60 2.22 -9.73 -8.29
N ALA A 61 2.04 -8.43 -8.09
CA ALA A 61 2.82 -7.67 -7.11
C ALA A 61 2.53 -8.11 -5.66
N CYS A 62 1.31 -8.56 -5.36
CA CYS A 62 0.92 -9.10 -4.05
C CYS A 62 1.49 -10.51 -3.79
N SER A 63 1.90 -11.25 -4.82
CA SER A 63 2.42 -12.62 -4.68
C SER A 63 3.54 -12.68 -3.65
N ASP A 64 3.52 -13.73 -2.83
CA ASP A 64 4.51 -14.03 -1.79
C ASP A 64 4.63 -12.95 -0.70
N ALA A 65 3.68 -12.01 -0.64
CA ALA A 65 3.63 -11.04 0.45
C ALA A 65 3.07 -11.69 1.71
N ALA A 66 3.83 -11.69 2.80
CA ALA A 66 3.33 -12.10 4.11
C ALA A 66 2.27 -11.15 4.69
N CYS A 67 2.28 -9.89 4.25
CA CYS A 67 1.31 -8.87 4.67
C CYS A 67 1.25 -7.76 3.61
N VAL A 68 0.04 -7.26 3.36
CA VAL A 68 -0.19 -6.05 2.56
C VAL A 68 -0.64 -4.94 3.50
N VAL A 69 -0.02 -3.77 3.39
CA VAL A 69 -0.36 -2.56 4.16
C VAL A 69 -0.77 -1.48 3.17
N SER A 70 -1.96 -0.92 3.35
CA SER A 70 -2.43 0.24 2.61
C SER A 70 -2.22 1.50 3.46
N ALA A 71 -1.40 2.42 2.97
CA ALA A 71 -1.27 3.78 3.49
C ALA A 71 -1.68 4.81 2.43
N LEU A 72 -2.59 4.42 1.53
CA LEU A 72 -3.15 5.30 0.52
C LEU A 72 -3.90 6.46 1.19
N SER A 73 -3.56 7.68 0.79
CA SER A 73 -4.25 8.91 1.24
C SER A 73 -4.83 9.62 0.01
N GLY A 74 -6.07 10.11 0.11
CA GLY A 74 -6.76 10.73 -1.00
C GLY A 74 -8.27 10.90 -0.78
N LEU A 75 -8.98 11.37 -1.80
CA LEU A 75 -10.44 11.47 -1.81
C LEU A 75 -11.09 10.09 -2.08
N ARG A 76 -12.42 10.04 -2.08
CA ARG A 76 -13.25 8.83 -2.15
C ARG A 76 -12.81 7.85 -3.25
N ASP A 77 -12.46 8.33 -4.44
CA ASP A 77 -12.09 7.48 -5.59
C ASP A 77 -10.75 6.75 -5.37
N VAL A 78 -9.80 7.38 -4.66
CA VAL A 78 -8.49 6.79 -4.36
C VAL A 78 -8.59 5.81 -3.19
N ILE A 79 -9.39 6.15 -2.18
CA ILE A 79 -9.51 5.34 -0.96
C ILE A 79 -10.51 4.20 -1.12
N VAL A 80 -11.63 4.38 -1.81
CA VAL A 80 -12.65 3.33 -1.94
C VAL A 80 -12.27 2.37 -3.06
N ASP A 81 -12.06 2.86 -4.28
CA ASP A 81 -11.82 1.98 -5.42
C ASP A 81 -10.38 1.46 -5.46
N GLY A 82 -9.41 2.33 -5.18
CA GLY A 82 -7.99 1.94 -5.14
C GLY A 82 -7.68 0.92 -4.04
N GLN A 83 -8.20 1.13 -2.83
CA GLN A 83 -8.00 0.18 -1.72
C GLN A 83 -8.76 -1.12 -1.93
N LYS A 84 -9.99 -1.06 -2.46
CA LYS A 84 -10.76 -2.26 -2.77
C LYS A 84 -10.03 -3.13 -3.76
N ARG A 85 -9.49 -2.56 -4.85
CA ARG A 85 -8.69 -3.32 -5.82
C ARG A 85 -7.43 -3.92 -5.22
N LEU A 86 -6.75 -3.19 -4.33
CA LEU A 86 -5.58 -3.70 -3.62
C LEU A 86 -5.95 -4.86 -2.68
N LEU A 87 -7.11 -4.78 -2.00
CA LEU A 87 -7.64 -5.85 -1.18
C LEU A 87 -8.00 -7.07 -2.03
N ASP A 88 -8.75 -6.88 -3.11
CA ASP A 88 -9.16 -7.96 -4.02
C ASP A 88 -7.93 -8.67 -4.60
N ALA A 89 -6.89 -7.92 -4.99
CA ALA A 89 -5.63 -8.47 -5.45
C ALA A 89 -4.86 -9.24 -4.36
N ALA A 90 -4.85 -8.74 -3.12
CA ALA A 90 -4.22 -9.42 -2.00
C ALA A 90 -4.93 -10.75 -1.68
N VAL A 91 -6.27 -10.76 -1.73
CA VAL A 91 -7.08 -11.97 -1.58
C VAL A 91 -6.79 -12.96 -2.71
N ALA A 92 -6.79 -12.51 -3.96
CA ALA A 92 -6.49 -13.35 -5.12
C ALA A 92 -5.08 -13.94 -5.10
N ALA A 93 -4.11 -13.21 -4.53
CA ALA A 93 -2.74 -13.66 -4.36
C ALA A 93 -2.52 -14.55 -3.11
N GLY A 94 -3.56 -14.82 -2.32
CA GLY A 94 -3.47 -15.67 -1.12
C GLY A 94 -2.71 -15.03 0.04
N VAL A 95 -2.64 -13.70 0.11
CA VAL A 95 -1.95 -12.99 1.19
C VAL A 95 -2.69 -13.23 2.52
N PRO A 96 -2.00 -13.67 3.58
CA PRO A 96 -2.65 -14.04 4.84
C PRO A 96 -3.07 -12.85 5.72
N ARG A 97 -2.62 -11.63 5.41
CA ARG A 97 -2.92 -10.43 6.20
C ARG A 97 -2.99 -9.16 5.35
N PHE A 98 -4.06 -8.38 5.55
CA PHE A 98 -4.26 -7.07 4.95
C PHE A 98 -4.51 -6.02 6.04
N ILE A 99 -3.75 -4.92 6.02
CA ILE A 99 -3.92 -3.77 6.92
C ILE A 99 -4.45 -2.59 6.09
N PRO A 100 -5.72 -2.20 6.23
CA PRO A 100 -6.32 -1.11 5.47
C PRO A 100 -5.81 0.27 5.92
N SER A 101 -5.99 1.26 5.05
CA SER A 101 -5.74 2.68 5.29
C SER A 101 -6.90 3.29 6.09
N ASP A 102 -6.99 2.90 7.36
CA ASP A 102 -7.96 3.42 8.35
C ASP A 102 -7.30 4.41 9.33
N TYR A 103 -6.13 4.95 8.97
CA TYR A 103 -5.33 5.84 9.81
C TYR A 103 -5.91 7.26 9.98
N SER A 104 -7.16 7.46 9.58
CA SER A 104 -7.95 8.68 9.71
C SER A 104 -9.40 8.30 10.01
N ILE A 105 -9.91 8.87 11.11
CA ILE A 105 -11.24 8.72 11.76
C ILE A 105 -12.15 7.58 11.24
N ARG A 106 -12.46 6.65 12.16
CA ARG A 106 -13.47 5.58 12.10
C ARG A 106 -14.71 5.97 11.26
N LEU A 107 -14.87 5.33 10.10
CA LEU A 107 -16.00 5.52 9.17
C LEU A 107 -17.29 4.74 9.52
N VAL A 108 -17.30 4.03 10.66
CA VAL A 108 -18.52 3.36 11.13
C VAL A 108 -19.34 4.35 11.96
N ALA A 109 -20.31 5.01 11.33
CA ALA A 109 -21.44 5.57 12.07
C ALA A 109 -22.27 4.39 12.59
N LEU A 110 -22.33 4.23 13.91
CA LEU A 110 -23.27 3.32 14.55
C LEU A 110 -24.67 3.89 14.35
N ASN A 111 -25.40 3.40 13.34
CA ASN A 111 -26.84 3.55 13.31
C ASN A 111 -27.42 2.49 14.25
N TYR A 112 -27.63 2.88 15.51
CA TYR A 112 -28.56 2.19 16.39
C TYR A 112 -29.95 2.71 16.04
N GLN A 113 -30.77 1.86 15.43
CA GLN A 113 -32.23 1.95 15.48
C GLN A 113 -32.70 0.86 16.43
#